data_AF-A0A258YGV4-F1
#
_entry.id   AF-A0A258YGV4-F1
#
_cell.length_a   1.000
_cell.length_b   1.000
_cell.length_c   1.000
_cell.angle_alpha   90.00
_cell.angle_beta   90.00
_cell.angle_gamma   90.00
#
_symmetry.space_group_name_H-M   'P 1'
#
loop_
_entity.id
_entity.type
_entity.pdbx_description
1 polymer ?
#
loop_
_entity_poly.entity_id
_entity_poly.type
_entity_poly.pdbx_seq_one_letter_code
_entity_poly.pdbx_strand_id
1 'polypeptide(L)'
;MKKTLQSGLVAGVVLSILSYGGLFLAVNSTLFNSFFAEYLSSVFVSDSSRDFLFYTHAMVISFALAWCWERFKPLFKGNKLIRGLEFGTVYTLVALLPILWMTYSQIDVSVLMVLSWLGFGWFQSTVAGVIFAKMNP
;
A
#
# COMPACT_ATOMS: atom_id res chain seq x y z
N MET A 1 -19.30 1.81 11.96
CA MET A 1 -19.35 1.83 10.48
C MET A 1 -19.18 3.22 9.86
N LYS A 2 -19.94 4.26 10.23
CA LYS A 2 -19.77 5.61 9.63
C LYS A 2 -18.32 6.13 9.72
N LYS A 3 -17.71 6.01 10.91
CA LYS A 3 -16.30 6.38 11.13
C LYS A 3 -15.33 5.56 10.28
N THR A 4 -15.58 4.25 10.16
CA THR A 4 -14.80 3.31 9.33
C THR A 4 -14.78 3.72 7.86
N LEU A 5 -15.96 4.04 7.30
CA LEU A 5 -16.07 4.45 5.90
C LEU A 5 -15.42 5.82 5.66
N GLN A 6 -15.63 6.78 6.57
CA GLN A 6 -15.02 8.11 6.49
C GLN A 6 -13.50 8.04 6.61
N SER A 7 -12.97 7.27 7.55
CA SER A 7 -11.52 7.11 7.71
C SER A 7 -10.90 6.37 6.53
N GLY A 8 -11.60 5.36 6.00
CA GLY A 8 -11.20 4.64 4.78
C GLY A 8 -11.13 5.55 3.55
N LEU A 9 -12.13 6.41 3.35
CA LEU A 9 -12.14 7.39 2.27
C LEU A 9 -10.99 8.40 2.38
N VAL A 10 -10.78 8.97 3.57
CA VAL A 10 -9.69 9.92 3.80
C VAL A 10 -8.33 9.26 3.59
N ALA A 11 -8.12 8.05 4.12
CA ALA A 11 -6.91 7.28 3.85
C ALA A 11 -6.73 7.01 2.35
N GLY A 12 -7.79 6.62 1.64
CA GLY A 12 -7.74 6.36 0.20
C GLY A 12 -7.31 7.57 -0.61
N VAL A 13 -7.83 8.76 -0.30
CA VAL A 13 -7.41 10.01 -0.95
C VAL A 13 -5.93 10.31 -0.64
N VAL A 14 -5.53 10.25 0.62
CA VAL A 14 -4.14 10.55 1.02
C VAL A 14 -3.17 9.55 0.39
N LEU A 15 -3.47 8.25 0.45
CA LEU A 15 -2.63 7.22 -0.15
C LEU A 15 -2.55 7.36 -1.67
N SER A 16 -3.63 7.73 -2.34
CA SER A 16 -3.61 7.96 -3.80
C SER A 16 -2.63 9.10 -4.13
N ILE A 17 -2.71 10.22 -3.41
CA ILE A 17 -1.79 11.36 -3.59
C ILE A 17 -0.34 10.93 -3.34
N LEU A 18 -0.07 10.23 -2.23
CA LEU A 18 1.28 9.78 -1.90
C LEU A 18 1.83 8.76 -2.90
N SER A 19 0.97 7.85 -3.39
CA SER A 19 1.36 6.78 -4.31
C SER A 19 1.70 7.36 -5.69
N TYR A 20 0.82 8.17 -6.27
CA TYR A 20 1.07 8.76 -7.60
C TYR A 20 2.08 9.89 -7.55
N GLY A 21 2.06 10.71 -6.49
CA GLY A 21 3.07 11.73 -6.28
C GLY A 21 4.46 11.11 -6.09
N GLY A 22 4.56 10.06 -5.28
CA GLY A 22 5.78 9.29 -5.10
C GLY A 22 6.27 8.65 -6.40
N LEU A 23 5.37 7.99 -7.15
CA LEU A 23 5.69 7.41 -8.45
C LEU A 23 6.20 8.46 -9.43
N PHE A 24 5.51 9.60 -9.54
CA PHE A 24 5.92 10.71 -10.41
C PHE A 24 7.33 11.19 -10.05
N LEU A 25 7.62 11.43 -8.77
CA LEU A 25 8.94 11.84 -8.33
C LEU A 25 10.01 10.77 -8.60
N ALA A 26 9.66 9.50 -8.39
CA ALA A 26 10.60 8.40 -8.52
C ALA A 26 10.97 8.13 -9.99
N VAL A 27 9.99 8.15 -10.91
CA VAL A 27 10.23 7.97 -12.36
C VAL A 27 11.01 9.14 -12.96
N ASN A 28 10.78 10.37 -12.48
CA ASN A 28 11.53 11.55 -12.94
C ASN A 28 12.92 11.69 -12.31
N SER A 29 13.25 10.85 -11.31
CA SER A 29 14.56 10.88 -10.68
C SER A 29 15.56 10.01 -11.45
N THR A 30 16.72 10.58 -11.78
CA THR A 30 17.83 9.85 -12.42
C THR A 30 18.35 8.68 -11.58
N LEU A 31 18.14 8.72 -10.26
CA LEU A 31 18.57 7.68 -9.32
C LEU A 31 17.83 6.34 -9.49
N PHE A 32 16.56 6.39 -9.90
CA PHE A 32 15.70 5.21 -9.95
C PHE A 32 15.34 4.78 -11.39
N ASN A 33 15.88 5.47 -12.40
CA ASN A 33 15.50 5.24 -13.79
C ASN A 33 15.75 3.77 -14.22
N SER A 34 16.90 3.21 -13.86
CA SER A 34 17.24 1.80 -14.15
C SER A 34 16.26 0.81 -13.51
N PHE A 35 15.82 1.10 -12.29
CA PHE A 35 14.82 0.28 -11.58
C PHE A 35 13.44 0.36 -12.25
N PHE A 36 12.99 1.56 -12.62
CA PHE A 36 11.67 1.72 -13.26
C PHE A 36 11.63 1.19 -14.70
N ALA A 37 12.78 1.10 -15.38
CA ALA A 37 12.84 0.46 -16.70
C ALA A 37 12.42 -1.02 -16.66
N GLU A 38 12.59 -1.71 -15.52
CA GLU A 38 12.14 -3.11 -15.35
C GLU A 38 10.61 -3.26 -15.48
N TYR A 39 9.84 -2.20 -15.18
CA TYR A 39 8.37 -2.20 -15.32
C TYR A 39 7.90 -2.12 -16.77
N LEU A 40 8.80 -1.89 -17.73
CA LEU A 40 8.50 -1.92 -19.17
C LEU A 40 8.62 -3.33 -19.77
N SER A 41 8.91 -4.34 -18.96
CA SER A 41 8.98 -5.74 -19.39
C SER A 41 7.61 -6.30 -19.79
N SER A 42 7.62 -7.36 -20.61
CA SER A 42 6.41 -8.06 -21.09
C SER A 42 5.64 -8.80 -19.99
N VAL A 43 6.20 -8.87 -18.79
CA VAL A 43 5.57 -9.47 -17.62
C VAL A 43 4.39 -8.63 -17.13
N PHE A 44 4.42 -7.31 -17.36
CA PHE A 44 3.34 -6.41 -17.00
C PHE A 44 2.38 -6.19 -18.19
N VAL A 45 1.10 -6.03 -17.87
CA VAL A 45 0.08 -5.68 -18.88
C VAL A 45 0.31 -4.23 -19.30
N SER A 46 0.54 -4.02 -20.59
CA SER A 46 0.83 -2.71 -21.19
C SER A 46 -0.35 -2.08 -21.93
N ASP A 47 -1.48 -2.79 -22.04
CA ASP A 47 -2.71 -2.23 -22.57
C ASP A 47 -3.49 -1.43 -21.49
N SER A 48 -4.36 -0.53 -21.95
CA SER A 48 -5.14 0.33 -21.05
C SER A 48 -6.38 -0.35 -20.44
N SER A 49 -6.62 -1.64 -20.70
CA SER A 49 -7.84 -2.32 -20.26
C SER A 49 -7.91 -2.46 -18.72
N ARG A 50 -6.77 -2.37 -18.03
CA ARG A 50 -6.66 -2.55 -16.57
C ARG A 50 -6.19 -1.30 -15.84
N ASP A 51 -6.06 -0.17 -16.52
CA ASP A 51 -5.62 1.11 -15.93
C ASP A 51 -6.50 1.50 -14.73
N PHE A 52 -7.81 1.28 -14.83
CA PHE A 52 -8.73 1.57 -13.73
C PHE A 52 -8.36 0.83 -12.43
N LEU A 53 -7.93 -0.45 -12.52
CA LEU A 53 -7.52 -1.24 -11.36
C LEU A 53 -6.24 -0.67 -10.74
N PHE A 54 -5.29 -0.28 -11.58
CA PHE A 54 -4.08 0.40 -11.13
C PHE A 54 -4.43 1.73 -10.46
N TYR A 55 -5.22 2.60 -11.08
CA TYR A 55 -5.48 3.94 -10.54
C TYR A 55 -6.37 3.96 -9.29
N THR A 56 -7.14 2.91 -9.05
CA THR A 56 -8.03 2.82 -7.88
C THR A 56 -7.48 1.96 -6.74
N HIS A 57 -6.33 1.30 -6.91
CA HIS A 57 -5.76 0.37 -5.93
C HIS A 57 -5.64 0.97 -4.52
N ALA A 58 -5.16 2.21 -4.41
CA ALA A 58 -4.96 2.92 -3.14
C ALA A 58 -6.29 3.15 -2.38
N MET A 59 -7.40 3.28 -3.12
CA MET A 59 -8.74 3.39 -2.54
C MET A 59 -9.23 2.02 -2.03
N VAL A 60 -9.06 0.97 -2.84
CA VAL A 60 -9.46 -0.39 -2.50
C VAL A 60 -8.73 -0.88 -1.23
N ILE A 61 -7.40 -0.73 -1.19
CA ILE A 61 -6.60 -1.13 -0.02
C ILE A 61 -7.00 -0.34 1.23
N SER A 62 -7.30 0.96 1.10
CA SER A 62 -7.69 1.79 2.24
C SER A 62 -9.01 1.36 2.87
N PHE A 63 -10.01 0.99 2.07
CA PHE A 63 -11.27 0.47 2.59
C PHE A 63 -11.10 -0.91 3.23
N ALA A 64 -10.32 -1.80 2.62
CA ALA A 64 -10.00 -3.11 3.20
C ALA A 64 -9.29 -2.97 4.56
N LEU A 65 -8.29 -2.09 4.64
CA LEU A 65 -7.56 -1.84 5.88
C LEU A 65 -8.44 -1.15 6.94
N ALA A 66 -9.33 -0.23 6.56
CA ALA A 66 -10.26 0.40 7.50
C ALA A 66 -11.20 -0.63 8.14
N TRP A 67 -11.63 -1.62 7.36
CA TRP A 67 -12.45 -2.74 7.86
C TRP A 67 -11.69 -3.62 8.86
N CYS A 68 -10.42 -3.93 8.59
CA CYS A 68 -9.56 -4.64 9.53
C CYS A 68 -9.34 -3.81 10.81
N TRP A 69 -9.05 -2.52 10.65
CA TRP A 69 -8.84 -1.60 11.75
C TRP A 69 -10.01 -1.61 12.74
N GLU A 70 -11.27 -1.58 12.27
CA GLU A 70 -12.44 -1.56 13.16
C GLU A 70 -12.48 -2.72 14.16
N ARG A 71 -11.94 -3.89 13.79
CA ARG A 71 -11.91 -5.09 14.64
C ARG A 71 -10.71 -5.13 15.58
N PHE A 72 -9.55 -4.69 15.09
CA PHE A 72 -8.29 -4.88 15.78
C PHE A 72 -7.77 -3.61 16.49
N LYS A 73 -8.42 -2.45 16.30
CA LYS A 73 -8.02 -1.17 16.92
C LYS A 73 -7.77 -1.21 18.44
N PRO A 74 -8.47 -2.03 19.27
CA PRO A 74 -8.18 -2.09 20.71
C PRO A 74 -6.85 -2.79 21.04
N LEU A 75 -6.29 -3.57 20.10
CA LEU A 75 -5.04 -4.31 20.30
C LEU A 75 -3.80 -3.41 20.13
N PHE A 76 -3.89 -2.39 19.28
CA PHE A 76 -2.79 -1.46 19.02
C PHE A 76 -2.74 -0.37 20.09
N LYS A 77 -1.62 -0.26 20.81
CA LYS A 77 -1.46 0.63 21.96
C LYS A 77 -0.47 1.76 21.68
N GLY A 78 -0.49 2.78 22.53
CA GLY A 78 0.41 3.93 22.43
C GLY A 78 -0.12 5.06 21.55
N ASN A 79 0.79 5.90 21.05
CA ASN A 79 0.44 7.07 20.25
C ASN A 79 0.02 6.67 18.82
N LYS A 80 -0.54 7.62 18.07
CA LYS A 80 -1.08 7.38 16.72
C LYS A 80 -0.03 6.83 15.74
N LEU A 81 1.23 7.27 15.87
CA LEU A 81 2.33 6.80 15.02
C LEU A 81 2.68 5.34 15.33
N ILE A 82 2.83 5.00 16.61
CA ILE A 82 3.11 3.63 17.06
C ILE A 82 1.99 2.69 16.63
N ARG A 83 0.73 3.06 16.87
CA ARG A 83 -0.43 2.26 16.43
C ARG A 83 -0.44 2.05 14.91
N GLY A 84 -0.07 3.06 14.13
CA GLY A 84 0.06 2.96 12.68
C GLY A 84 1.18 2.01 12.26
N LEU A 85 2.36 2.11 12.88
CA LEU A 85 3.50 1.22 12.62
C LEU A 85 3.20 -0.24 12.98
N GLU A 86 2.58 -0.48 14.14
CA GLU A 86 2.15 -1.82 14.54
C GLU A 86 1.14 -2.39 13.54
N PHE A 87 0.11 -1.62 13.17
CA PHE A 87 -0.89 -2.05 12.21
C PHE A 87 -0.30 -2.34 10.83
N GLY A 88 0.55 -1.45 10.31
CA GLY A 88 1.21 -1.63 9.01
C GLY A 88 2.15 -2.84 9.00
N THR A 89 2.85 -3.09 10.10
CA THR A 89 3.71 -4.26 10.26
C THR A 89 2.89 -5.55 10.29
N VAL A 90 1.78 -5.59 11.03
CA VAL A 90 0.87 -6.74 11.05
C VAL A 90 0.32 -7.04 9.66
N TYR A 91 -0.17 -6.03 8.94
CA TYR A 91 -0.65 -6.21 7.56
C TYR A 91 0.46 -6.73 6.65
N THR A 92 1.65 -6.16 6.76
CA THR A 92 2.79 -6.53 5.91
C THR A 92 3.19 -7.97 6.12
N LEU A 93 3.26 -8.44 7.36
CA LEU A 93 3.68 -9.81 7.67
C LEU A 93 2.59 -10.84 7.38
N VAL A 94 1.33 -10.53 7.70
CA VAL A 94 0.23 -11.50 7.63
C VAL A 94 -0.41 -11.58 6.25
N ALA A 95 -0.45 -10.47 5.51
CA ALA A 95 -1.12 -10.42 4.21
C ALA A 95 -0.14 -10.20 3.05
N LEU A 96 0.72 -9.17 3.13
CA LEU A 96 1.56 -8.77 2.00
C LEU A 96 2.73 -9.74 1.75
N LEU A 97 3.40 -10.19 2.80
CA LEU A 97 4.55 -11.09 2.66
C LEU A 97 4.14 -12.43 2.01
N PRO A 98 3.05 -13.11 2.43
CA PRO A 98 2.60 -14.34 1.77
C PRO A 98 2.21 -14.14 0.30
N ILE A 99 1.50 -13.07 -0.04
CA ILE A 99 1.11 -12.83 -1.44
C ILE A 99 2.34 -12.55 -2.30
N LEU A 100 3.30 -11.76 -1.81
CA LEU A 100 4.55 -11.47 -2.54
C LEU A 100 5.43 -12.71 -2.69
N TRP A 101 5.43 -13.60 -1.70
CA TRP A 101 6.12 -14.90 -1.80
C TRP A 101 5.58 -15.73 -2.96
N MET A 102 4.26 -15.83 -3.07
CA MET A 102 3.62 -16.54 -4.19
C MET A 102 3.89 -15.82 -5.51
N THR A 103 3.74 -14.49 -5.57
CA THR A 103 4.00 -13.70 -6.77
C THR A 103 5.42 -13.92 -7.30
N TYR A 104 6.44 -13.84 -6.45
CA TYR A 104 7.83 -14.06 -6.87
C TYR A 104 8.09 -15.48 -7.39
N SER A 105 7.32 -16.47 -6.93
CA SER A 105 7.43 -17.85 -7.44
C SER A 105 6.82 -18.05 -8.83
N GLN A 106 5.94 -17.14 -9.28
CA GLN A 106 5.14 -17.31 -10.51
C GLN A 106 5.43 -16.24 -11.57
N ILE A 107 5.93 -15.08 -11.16
CA ILE A 107 6.15 -13.92 -12.02
C ILE A 107 7.66 -13.67 -12.11
N ASP A 108 8.17 -13.53 -13.34
CA ASP A 108 9.59 -13.26 -13.62
C ASP A 108 9.92 -11.79 -13.31
N VAL A 109 10.13 -11.49 -12.03
CA VAL A 109 10.48 -10.17 -11.52
C VAL A 109 11.69 -10.26 -10.60
N SER A 110 12.47 -9.18 -10.51
CA SER A 110 13.64 -9.15 -9.65
C SER A 110 13.27 -9.16 -8.16
N VAL A 111 14.15 -9.72 -7.31
CA VAL A 111 14.00 -9.65 -5.85
C VAL A 111 13.89 -8.20 -5.38
N LEU A 112 14.65 -7.30 -6.00
CA LEU A 112 14.61 -5.86 -5.68
C LEU A 112 13.22 -5.26 -5.92
N MET A 113 12.57 -5.64 -7.03
CA MET A 113 11.21 -5.21 -7.33
C MET A 113 10.21 -5.72 -6.28
N VAL A 114 10.31 -7.00 -5.89
CA VAL A 114 9.42 -7.57 -4.85
C VAL A 114 9.64 -6.88 -3.49
N LEU A 115 10.89 -6.61 -3.11
CA LEU A 115 11.20 -5.87 -1.89
C LEU A 115 10.67 -4.43 -1.94
N SER A 116 10.67 -3.79 -3.11
CA SER A 116 10.08 -2.47 -3.29
C SER A 116 8.56 -2.48 -3.03
N TRP A 117 7.86 -3.53 -3.48
CA TRP A 117 6.42 -3.70 -3.25
C TRP A 117 6.11 -3.97 -1.79
N LEU A 118 6.96 -4.77 -1.12
CA LEU A 118 6.85 -5.02 0.33
C LEU A 118 6.99 -3.71 1.11
N GLY A 119 8.03 -2.93 0.82
CA GLY A 119 8.28 -1.63 1.46
C GLY A 119 7.17 -0.62 1.19
N PHE A 120 6.70 -0.56 -0.06
CA PHE A 120 5.61 0.32 -0.45
C PHE A 120 4.29 -0.03 0.25
N GLY A 121 3.93 -1.32 0.31
CA GLY A 121 2.73 -1.76 1.00
C GLY A 121 2.81 -1.58 2.53
N TRP A 122 4.00 -1.74 3.12
CA TRP A 122 4.23 -1.40 4.54
C TRP A 122 4.04 0.10 4.80
N PHE A 123 4.59 0.95 3.93
CA PHE A 123 4.40 2.39 4.01
C PHE A 123 2.92 2.78 3.89
N GLN A 124 2.23 2.27 2.86
CA GLN A 124 0.80 2.54 2.63
C GLN A 124 -0.05 2.13 3.85
N SER A 125 0.15 0.91 4.35
CA SER A 125 -0.63 0.40 5.49
C SER A 125 -0.30 1.13 6.80
N THR A 126 0.94 1.57 7.00
CA THR A 126 1.33 2.41 8.14
C THR A 126 0.63 3.77 8.10
N VAL A 127 0.68 4.46 6.97
CA VAL A 127 0.02 5.78 6.80
C VAL A 127 -1.49 5.64 7.00
N ALA A 128 -2.11 4.61 6.44
CA ALA A 128 -3.52 4.30 6.68
C ALA A 128 -3.81 4.09 8.17
N GLY A 129 -3.00 3.28 8.84
CA GLY A 129 -3.11 3.02 10.28
C GLY A 129 -3.02 4.29 11.14
N VAL A 130 -2.12 5.23 10.81
CA VAL A 130 -2.02 6.53 11.49
C VAL A 130 -3.29 7.36 11.30
N ILE A 131 -3.85 7.39 10.08
CA ILE A 131 -5.11 8.09 9.78
C ILE A 131 -6.26 7.47 10.56
N PHE A 132 -6.34 6.14 10.61
CA PHE A 132 -7.38 5.42 11.35
C PHE A 132 -7.26 5.65 12.85
N ALA A 133 -6.06 5.59 13.42
CA ALA A 133 -5.80 5.91 14.83
C ALA A 133 -6.20 7.36 15.19
N LYS A 134 -6.18 8.29 14.22
CA LYS A 134 -6.61 9.68 14.42
C LYS A 134 -8.12 9.84 14.32
N MET A 135 -8.77 9.21 13.34
CA MET A 135 -10.18 9.46 13.00
C MET A 135 -11.16 8.46 13.62
N ASN A 136 -10.70 7.25 13.89
CA ASN A 136 -11.47 6.13 14.44
C ASN A 136 -10.63 5.41 15.50
N PRO A 137 -10.27 6.09 16.61
CA PRO A 137 -9.37 5.54 17.61
C PRO A 137 -9.87 4.25 18.26
#